data_AF-A0A4R3VK92-F1
#
_entry.id   AF-A0A4R3VK92-F1
#
_cell.length_a   1.000
_cell.length_b   1.000
_cell.length_c   1.000
_cell.angle_alpha   90.00
_cell.angle_beta   90.00
_cell.angle_gamma   90.00
#
_symmetry.space_group_name_H-M   'P 1'
#
loop_
_entity.id
_entity.type
_entity.pdbx_description
1 polymer ?
#
loop_
_entity_poly.entity_id
_entity_poly.type
_entity_poly.pdbx_seq_one_letter_code
_entity_poly.pdbx_strand_id
1 'polypeptide(L)'
;MATKRIFSINGGTISNMIKGLFHNIHNSRLVATSKSGNNIFNLPLLLMIVIAIVFPITLIAGVILSVIFKINISVERDITKEVKLLD
;
A
#
# COMPACT_ATOMS: atom_id res chain seq x y z
N MET A 1 35.23 -23.04 -27.92
CA MET A 1 33.86 -23.61 -27.90
C MET A 1 32.96 -22.68 -27.10
N ALA A 2 31.85 -22.22 -27.67
CA ALA A 2 30.91 -21.35 -26.99
C ALA A 2 29.85 -22.19 -26.24
N THR A 3 29.75 -22.02 -24.92
CA THR A 3 28.79 -22.75 -24.07
C THR A 3 27.44 -22.05 -24.10
N LYS A 4 26.44 -22.66 -24.73
CA LYS A 4 25.04 -22.19 -24.69
C LYS A 4 24.42 -22.57 -23.33
N ARG A 5 24.20 -21.60 -22.45
CA ARG A 5 23.46 -21.83 -21.20
C ARG A 5 21.96 -21.88 -21.50
N ILE A 6 21.39 -23.08 -21.49
CA ILE A 6 19.94 -23.29 -21.57
C ILE A 6 19.40 -23.25 -20.15
N PHE A 7 18.66 -22.20 -19.80
CA PHE A 7 17.94 -22.13 -18.53
C PHE A 7 16.58 -22.81 -18.72
N SER A 8 16.43 -24.03 -18.18
CA SER A 8 15.16 -24.74 -18.16
C SER A 8 14.37 -24.33 -16.92
N ILE A 9 13.40 -23.44 -17.10
CA ILE A 9 12.46 -23.05 -16.04
C ILE A 9 11.18 -23.87 -16.23
N ASN A 10 10.98 -24.87 -15.37
CA ASN A 10 9.75 -25.66 -15.34
C ASN A 10 8.65 -24.85 -14.63
N GLY A 11 7.40 -24.97 -15.08
CA GLY A 11 6.22 -24.37 -14.44
C GLY A 11 6.05 -24.76 -12.97
N GLY A 12 6.47 -25.97 -12.58
CA GLY A 12 6.49 -26.39 -11.17
C GLY A 12 7.42 -25.54 -10.30
N THR A 13 8.58 -25.13 -10.84
CA THR A 13 9.55 -24.27 -10.15
C THR A 13 9.00 -22.86 -9.97
N ILE A 14 8.31 -22.31 -10.97
CA ILE A 14 7.66 -21.00 -10.89
C ILE A 14 6.54 -21.01 -9.85
N SER A 15 5.68 -22.02 -9.86
CA SER A 15 4.58 -22.14 -8.90
C SER A 15 5.09 -22.18 -7.45
N ASN A 16 6.13 -22.96 -7.19
CA ASN A 16 6.73 -23.05 -5.85
C ASN A 16 7.40 -21.73 -5.44
N MET A 17 8.04 -21.03 -6.37
CA MET A 17 8.62 -19.72 -6.12
C MET A 17 7.54 -18.68 -5.76
N ILE A 18 6.42 -18.65 -6.51
CA ILE A 18 5.28 -17.77 -6.22
C ILE A 18 4.69 -18.08 -4.84
N LYS A 19 4.46 -19.37 -4.54
CA LYS A 19 3.96 -19.80 -3.22
C LYS A 19 4.88 -19.34 -2.08
N GLY A 20 6.20 -19.49 -2.26
CA GLY A 20 7.19 -19.01 -1.29
C GLY A 20 7.14 -17.50 -1.07
N LEU A 21 6.99 -16.72 -2.14
CA LEU A 21 6.85 -15.27 -2.07
C LEU A 21 5.57 -14.87 -1.32
N PHE A 22 4.42 -15.49 -1.64
CA PHE A 22 3.17 -15.21 -0.94
C PHE A 22 3.23 -15.60 0.54
N HIS A 23 3.86 -16.72 0.88
CA HIS A 23 4.04 -17.14 2.27
C HIS A 23 4.88 -16.12 3.06
N ASN A 24 5.98 -15.65 2.48
CA ASN A 24 6.81 -14.61 3.09
C ASN A 24 6.06 -13.28 3.27
N ILE A 25 5.30 -12.86 2.27
CA ILE A 25 4.50 -11.63 2.34
C ILE A 25 3.38 -11.75 3.39
N HIS A 26 2.74 -12.92 3.49
CA HIS A 26 1.68 -13.17 4.47
C HIS A 26 2.19 -13.05 5.92
N ASN A 27 3.39 -13.58 6.19
CA ASN A 27 4.02 -13.50 7.50
C ASN A 27 4.72 -12.15 7.76
N SER A 28 4.82 -11.28 6.76
CA SER A 28 5.44 -9.96 6.88
C SER A 28 4.44 -8.92 7.35
N ARG A 29 4.89 -8.02 8.21
CA ARG A 29 4.10 -6.89 8.70
C ARG A 29 4.81 -5.59 8.36
N LEU A 30 4.05 -4.60 7.92
CA LEU A 30 4.54 -3.25 7.69
C LEU A 30 4.33 -2.45 8.97
N VAL A 31 5.43 -1.97 9.53
CA VAL A 31 5.46 -1.19 10.77
C VAL A 31 6.04 0.18 10.46
N ALA A 32 5.29 1.24 10.76
CA ALA A 32 5.80 2.60 10.74
C ALA A 32 5.95 3.11 12.16
N THR A 33 7.13 3.61 12.52
CA THR A 33 7.44 4.20 13.81
C THR A 33 7.72 5.69 13.67
N SER A 34 7.26 6.47 14.65
CA SER A 34 7.56 7.89 14.74
C SER A 34 9.00 8.11 15.18
N LYS A 35 9.52 9.33 14.95
CA LYS A 35 10.85 9.73 15.44
C LYS A 35 10.97 9.64 16.98
N SER A 36 9.85 9.65 17.69
CA SER A 36 9.78 9.48 19.15
C SER A 36 9.77 8.00 19.60
N GLY A 37 9.86 7.04 18.67
CA GLY A 37 9.81 5.60 18.96
C GLY A 37 8.41 5.00 19.08
N ASN A 38 7.36 5.82 19.05
CA ASN A 38 5.98 5.33 19.11
C ASN A 38 5.57 4.66 17.79
N ASN A 39 4.96 3.49 17.87
CA ASN A 39 4.40 2.77 16.72
C ASN A 39 3.20 3.55 16.15
N ILE A 40 3.30 4.01 14.90
CA ILE A 40 2.25 4.74 14.19
C ILE A 40 1.22 3.75 13.64
N PHE A 41 1.67 2.67 13.01
CA PHE A 41 0.80 1.55 12.63
C PHE A 41 1.60 0.25 12.41
N ASN A 42 0.94 -0.90 12.61
CA ASN A 42 1.49 -2.25 12.41
C ASN A 42 0.44 -3.15 11.73
N LEU A 43 0.53 -3.28 10.42
CA LEU A 43 -0.45 -4.00 9.61
C LEU A 43 0.21 -5.12 8.78
N PRO A 44 -0.50 -6.23 8.48
CA PRO A 44 0.01 -7.25 7.56
C PRO A 44 0.35 -6.64 6.20
N LEU A 45 1.52 -6.99 5.64
CA LEU A 45 2.00 -6.43 4.37
C LEU A 45 1.05 -6.77 3.22
N LEU A 46 0.51 -8.00 3.22
CA LEU A 46 -0.46 -8.45 2.23
C LEU A 46 -1.69 -7.52 2.16
N LEU A 47 -2.20 -7.10 3.31
CA LEU A 47 -3.37 -6.21 3.39
C LEU A 47 -3.04 -4.83 2.83
N MET A 48 -1.83 -4.33 3.10
CA MET A 48 -1.37 -3.05 2.55
C MET A 48 -1.26 -3.11 1.02
N ILE A 49 -0.70 -4.19 0.47
CA ILE A 49 -0.60 -4.39 -0.99
C ILE A 49 -1.99 -4.42 -1.64
N VAL A 50 -2.95 -5.13 -1.04
CA VAL A 50 -4.33 -5.16 -1.55
C VAL A 50 -4.95 -3.77 -1.53
N ILE A 51 -4.82 -3.04 -0.42
CA ILE A 51 -5.33 -1.66 -0.32
C ILE A 51 -4.66 -0.76 -1.36
N ALA A 52 -3.35 -0.86 -1.55
CA ALA A 52 -2.62 -0.05 -2.53
C ALA A 52 -3.11 -0.24 -3.97
N ILE A 53 -3.62 -1.43 -4.31
CA ILE A 53 -4.20 -1.73 -5.62
C ILE A 53 -5.68 -1.34 -5.71
N VAL A 54 -6.48 -1.66 -4.68
CA VAL A 54 -7.94 -1.45 -4.68
C VAL A 54 -8.32 0.01 -4.43
N PHE A 55 -7.58 0.71 -3.56
CA PHE A 55 -7.82 2.10 -3.21
C PHE A 55 -7.85 3.05 -4.41
N PRO A 56 -6.87 3.08 -5.33
CA PRO A 56 -6.93 3.99 -6.47
C PRO A 56 -8.14 3.70 -7.38
N ILE A 57 -8.49 2.42 -7.57
CA ILE A 57 -9.64 2.02 -8.40
C ILE A 57 -10.95 2.51 -7.77
N THR A 58 -11.11 2.28 -6.46
CA THR A 58 -12.30 2.73 -5.72
C THR A 58 -12.38 4.24 -5.61
N LEU A 59 -11.26 4.94 -5.49
CA LEU A 59 -11.20 6.40 -5.48
C LEU A 59 -11.66 6.99 -6.82
N ILE A 60 -11.20 6.43 -7.95
CA ILE A 60 -11.67 6.86 -9.29
C ILE A 60 -13.17 6.62 -9.43
N ALA A 61 -13.66 5.44 -9.04
CA ALA A 61 -15.09 5.12 -9.08
C ALA A 61 -15.90 6.10 -8.21
N GLY A 62 -15.42 6.42 -7.00
CA GLY A 62 -16.04 7.37 -6.09
C GLY A 62 -16.16 8.78 -6.69
N VAL A 63 -15.10 9.25 -7.35
CA VAL A 63 -15.12 10.56 -8.04
C VAL A 63 -16.18 10.57 -9.16
N ILE A 64 -16.23 9.51 -9.98
CA ILE A 64 -17.22 9.40 -11.06
C ILE A 64 -18.65 9.41 -10.49
N LEU A 65 -18.93 8.62 -9.45
CA LEU A 65 -20.23 8.62 -8.79
C LEU A 65 -20.57 10.00 -8.21
N SER A 66 -19.61 10.69 -7.60
CA SER A 66 -19.84 12.02 -7.03
C SER A 66 -20.34 13.02 -8.08
N VAL A 67 -19.79 12.96 -9.29
CA VAL A 67 -20.23 13.82 -10.40
C VAL A 67 -21.64 13.46 -10.86
N ILE A 68 -21.94 12.18 -11.03
CA ILE A 68 -23.27 11.70 -11.48
C ILE A 68 -24.37 12.08 -10.49
N PHE A 69 -24.12 11.88 -9.20
CA PHE A 69 -25.08 12.14 -8.13
C PHE A 69 -25.06 13.60 -7.62
N LYS A 70 -24.24 14.47 -8.22
CA LYS A 70 -24.06 15.88 -7.80
C LYS A 70 -23.73 16.02 -6.31
N ILE A 71 -22.92 15.09 -5.79
CA ILE A 71 -22.46 15.12 -4.41
C ILE A 71 -21.38 16.19 -4.29
N ASN A 72 -21.52 17.07 -3.31
CA ASN A 72 -20.51 18.07 -2.98
C ASN A 72 -19.48 17.45 -2.03
N ILE A 73 -18.22 17.38 -2.47
CA ILE A 73 -17.09 16.94 -1.64
C ILE A 73 -16.34 18.19 -1.19
N SER A 74 -16.30 18.44 0.11
CA SER A 74 -15.56 19.54 0.73
C SER A 74 -14.46 18.97 1.62
N VAL A 75 -13.24 19.48 1.48
CA VAL A 75 -12.10 19.11 2.34
C VAL A 75 -11.85 20.26 3.29
N GLU A 76 -12.27 20.10 4.54
CA GLU A 76 -12.00 21.06 5.60
C GLU A 76 -10.66 20.73 6.27
N ARG A 77 -9.90 21.77 6.58
CA ARG A 77 -8.63 21.66 7.29
C ARG A 77 -8.63 22.71 8.39
N ASP A 78 -8.60 22.23 9.63
CA ASP A 78 -8.42 23.10 10.78
C ASP A 78 -7.03 23.74 10.75
N ILE A 79 -7.02 25.07 10.83
CA ILE A 79 -5.80 25.86 10.99
C ILE A 79 -5.67 26.14 12.49
N THR A 80 -4.99 25.27 13.22
CA THR A 80 -4.59 25.59 14.60
C THR A 80 -3.59 26.73 14.50
N LYS A 81 -4.05 27.97 14.70
CA LYS A 81 -3.16 29.10 14.93
C LYS A 81 -2.45 28.81 16.24
N GLU A 82 -1.18 28.42 16.17
CA GLU A 82 -0.31 28.51 17.33
C GLU A 82 -0.32 29.96 17.78
N VAL A 83 -1.02 30.23 18.88
CA VAL A 83 -0.92 31.49 19.59
C VAL A 83 0.52 31.53 20.10
N LYS A 84 1.41 32.12 19.29
CA LYS A 84 2.66 32.66 19.80
C LYS A 84 2.27 33.75 20.81
N LEU A 85 2.15 33.34 22.07
CA LEU A 85 2.37 34.20 23.21
C LEU A 85 3.82 34.68 23.07
N LEU A 86 4.00 35.84 22.45
CA LEU A 86 5.20 36.63 22.60
C LEU A 86 4.79 37.76 23.53
N ASP A 87 5.51 37.81 24.65
CA ASP A 87 5.37 38.67 25.82
C ASP A 87 5.16 40.16 25.50
#